data_AF-A0A1J4RNX3-F1
#
_entry.id   AF-A0A1J4RNX3-F1
#
_cell.length_a   1.000
_cell.length_b   1.000
_cell.length_c   1.000
_cell.angle_alpha   90.00
_cell.angle_beta   90.00
_cell.angle_gamma   90.00
#
_symmetry.space_group_name_H-M   'P 1'
#
loop_
_entity.id
_entity.type
_entity.pdbx_description
1 polymer ?
#
loop_
_entity_poly.entity_id
_entity_poly.type
_entity_poly.pdbx_seq_one_letter_code
_entity_poly.pdbx_strand_id
1 'polypeptide(L)'
;MKTIQFIRAYHAVLAISAILAYVTGEMGLIHAWLGYGVAGIIVLRLVSALTGARQLGLEKFYPNFEGLQLGNALTHPVISRVLLLGIAVSLTLAVITGILMDNCKSIGLAEASIVTEAFADDEFEYEGSEHHDDENEFLEEIHEFFANMMLLFVGVHVTYLLLFKQPLAKFMLFMKR
;
A
#
# COMPACT_ATOMS: atom_id res chain seq x y z
N MET A 1 -0.30 -15.24 -22.74
CA MET A 1 -0.76 -16.04 -21.58
C MET A 1 0.09 -15.86 -20.31
N LYS A 2 1.40 -15.57 -20.40
CA LYS A 2 2.27 -15.38 -19.23
C LYS A 2 1.96 -14.13 -18.38
N THR A 3 1.63 -13.00 -19.00
CA THR A 3 1.47 -11.69 -18.34
C THR A 3 0.34 -11.61 -17.30
N ILE A 4 -0.83 -12.20 -17.58
CA ILE A 4 -1.97 -12.17 -16.64
C ILE A 4 -1.67 -12.98 -15.37
N GLN A 5 -0.97 -14.11 -15.49
CA GLN A 5 -0.55 -14.93 -14.35
C GLN A 5 0.48 -14.21 -13.49
N PHE A 6 1.43 -13.49 -14.10
CA PHE A 6 2.38 -12.65 -13.38
C PHE A 6 1.67 -11.56 -12.59
N ILE A 7 0.74 -10.82 -13.20
CA ILE A 7 -0.03 -9.76 -12.51
C ILE A 7 -0.80 -10.34 -11.30
N ARG A 8 -1.37 -11.55 -11.46
CA ARG A 8 -2.09 -12.22 -10.37
C ARG A 8 -1.15 -12.68 -9.25
N ALA A 9 0.03 -13.20 -9.60
CA ALA A 9 1.06 -13.57 -8.64
C ALA A 9 1.56 -12.35 -7.86
N TYR A 10 1.84 -11.23 -8.54
CA TYR A 10 2.22 -9.96 -7.88
C TYR A 10 1.17 -9.49 -6.88
N HIS A 11 -0.11 -9.52 -7.26
CA HIS A 11 -1.18 -9.14 -6.34
C HIS A 11 -1.29 -10.11 -5.15
N ALA A 12 -1.16 -11.42 -5.38
CA ALA A 12 -1.20 -12.41 -4.31
C ALA A 12 -0.02 -12.24 -3.33
N VAL A 13 1.19 -12.01 -3.85
CA VAL A 13 2.38 -11.73 -3.02
C VAL A 13 2.18 -10.45 -2.23
N LEU A 14 1.73 -9.35 -2.87
CA LEU A 14 1.44 -8.09 -2.18
C LEU A 14 0.40 -8.27 -1.06
N ALA A 15 -0.68 -9.02 -1.33
CA ALA A 15 -1.72 -9.27 -0.35
C ALA A 15 -1.20 -10.10 0.83
N ILE A 16 -0.44 -11.16 0.59
CA ILE A 16 0.16 -11.98 1.64
C ILE A 16 1.15 -11.15 2.47
N SER A 17 2.03 -10.39 1.81
CA SER A 17 2.99 -9.52 2.50
C SER A 17 2.30 -8.45 3.36
N ALA A 18 1.22 -7.84 2.86
CA ALA A 18 0.44 -6.86 3.62
C ALA A 18 -0.26 -7.48 4.84
N ILE A 19 -0.80 -8.70 4.71
CA ILE A 19 -1.40 -9.43 5.83
C ILE A 19 -0.33 -9.78 6.87
N LEU A 20 0.84 -10.25 6.44
CA LEU A 20 1.94 -10.53 7.34
C LEU A 20 2.36 -9.26 8.08
N ALA A 21 2.57 -8.15 7.36
CA ALA A 21 2.94 -6.87 7.96
C ALA A 21 1.92 -6.41 9.03
N TYR A 22 0.62 -6.58 8.75
CA TYR A 22 -0.45 -6.28 9.69
C TYR A 22 -0.38 -7.15 10.96
N VAL A 23 -0.28 -8.48 10.80
CA VAL A 23 -0.21 -9.42 11.93
C VAL A 23 1.05 -9.18 12.77
N THR A 24 2.14 -8.76 12.14
CA THR A 24 3.39 -8.48 12.82
C THR A 24 3.50 -7.06 13.37
N GLY A 25 2.45 -6.23 13.31
CA GLY A 25 2.47 -4.81 13.69
C GLY A 25 3.11 -4.53 15.05
N GLU A 26 2.84 -5.39 16.03
CA GLU A 26 3.38 -5.27 17.39
C GLU A 26 4.84 -5.70 17.53
N MET A 27 5.40 -6.40 16.52
CA MET A 27 6.76 -6.94 16.52
C MET A 27 7.80 -5.99 15.89
N GLY A 28 7.58 -4.67 15.97
CA GLY A 28 8.51 -3.58 15.64
C GLY A 28 9.45 -3.83 14.46
N LEU A 29 10.60 -4.46 14.72
CA LEU A 29 11.60 -4.79 13.71
C LEU A 29 11.09 -5.70 12.57
N ILE A 30 10.28 -6.71 12.89
CA ILE A 30 9.70 -7.61 11.89
C ILE A 30 8.66 -6.87 11.04
N HIS A 31 7.85 -6.01 11.68
CA HIS A 31 6.90 -5.15 10.97
C HIS A 31 7.62 -4.21 10.00
N ALA A 32 8.69 -3.53 10.46
CA ALA A 32 9.47 -2.62 9.63
C ALA A 32 10.03 -3.34 8.39
N TRP A 33 10.68 -4.49 8.57
CA TRP A 33 11.21 -5.29 7.46
C TRP A 33 10.12 -5.71 6.46
N LEU A 34 8.95 -6.13 6.95
CA LEU A 34 7.82 -6.48 6.09
C LEU A 34 7.25 -5.25 5.38
N GLY A 35 7.19 -4.09 6.05
CA GLY A 35 6.81 -2.80 5.47
C GLY A 35 7.71 -2.39 4.31
N TYR A 36 9.04 -2.52 4.46
CA TYR A 36 9.99 -2.30 3.38
C TYR A 36 9.85 -3.31 2.23
N GLY A 37 9.55 -4.58 2.55
CA GLY A 37 9.19 -5.58 1.53
C GLY A 37 7.96 -5.16 0.72
N VAL A 38 6.91 -4.69 1.39
CA VAL A 38 5.69 -4.16 0.75
C VAL A 38 6.01 -2.93 -0.09
N ALA A 39 6.84 -2.00 0.41
CA ALA A 39 7.29 -0.82 -0.33
C ALA A 39 7.97 -1.20 -1.65
N GLY A 40 8.91 -2.16 -1.61
CA GLY A 40 9.61 -2.66 -2.80
C GLY A 40 8.64 -3.27 -3.83
N ILE A 41 7.65 -4.04 -3.38
CA ILE A 41 6.63 -4.62 -4.26
C ILE A 41 5.75 -3.52 -4.88
N ILE A 42 5.38 -2.49 -4.13
CA ILE A 42 4.61 -1.33 -4.64
C ILE A 42 5.40 -0.59 -5.71
N VAL A 43 6.67 -0.29 -5.46
CA VAL A 43 7.54 0.39 -6.45
C VAL A 43 7.64 -0.45 -7.72
N LEU A 44 7.92 -1.75 -7.60
CA LEU A 44 7.98 -2.66 -8.73
C LEU A 44 6.66 -2.71 -9.50
N ARG A 45 5.54 -2.66 -8.79
CA ARG A 45 4.19 -2.60 -9.39
C ARG A 45 3.97 -1.29 -10.14
N LEU A 46 4.42 -0.16 -9.58
CA LEU A 46 4.32 1.15 -10.21
C LEU A 46 5.19 1.20 -11.47
N VAL A 47 6.45 0.76 -11.39
CA VAL A 47 7.37 0.66 -12.54
C VAL A 47 6.79 -0.25 -13.63
N SER A 48 6.21 -1.40 -13.25
CA SER A 48 5.56 -2.31 -14.19
C SER A 48 4.32 -1.69 -14.83
N ALA A 49 3.53 -0.92 -14.06
CA ALA A 49 2.37 -0.20 -14.57
C ALA A 49 2.78 0.93 -15.53
N LEU A 50 3.84 1.68 -15.23
CA LEU A 50 4.39 2.73 -16.10
C LEU A 50 5.01 2.15 -17.38
N THR A 51 5.79 1.08 -17.26
CA THR A 51 6.41 0.39 -18.41
C THR A 51 5.35 -0.30 -19.29
N GLY A 52 4.23 -0.71 -18.68
CA GLY A 52 3.05 -1.26 -19.37
C GLY A 52 2.00 -0.22 -19.80
N ALA A 53 2.20 1.07 -19.53
CA ALA A 53 1.18 2.13 -19.67
C ALA A 53 0.74 2.43 -21.11
N ARG A 54 1.34 1.80 -22.13
CA ARG A 54 0.90 1.98 -23.53
C ARG A 54 -0.32 1.11 -23.91
N GLN A 55 -0.77 0.18 -23.07
CA GLN A 55 -1.92 -0.70 -23.38
C GLN A 55 -3.24 -0.36 -22.66
N LEU A 56 -3.28 0.65 -21.79
CA LEU A 56 -4.52 1.06 -21.13
C LEU A 56 -4.71 2.57 -21.31
N GLY A 57 -5.41 2.90 -22.39
CA GLY A 57 -5.73 4.24 -22.82
C GLY A 57 -6.20 5.15 -21.69
N LEU A 58 -5.45 6.25 -21.53
CA LEU A 58 -5.86 7.48 -20.87
C LEU A 58 -7.18 8.05 -21.42
N GLU A 59 -7.69 7.52 -22.53
CA GLU A 59 -8.99 7.85 -23.14
C GLU A 59 -10.20 7.28 -22.39
N LYS A 60 -10.01 6.35 -21.43
CA LYS A 60 -11.11 5.81 -20.60
C LYS A 60 -11.30 6.56 -19.27
N PHE A 61 -10.63 7.69 -19.12
CA PHE A 61 -10.59 8.54 -17.92
C PHE A 61 -11.67 9.64 -17.92
N TYR A 62 -12.78 9.46 -18.64
CA TYR A 62 -13.97 10.29 -18.47
C TYR A 62 -15.08 9.46 -17.81
N PRO A 63 -15.40 9.70 -16.52
CA PRO A 63 -16.63 9.21 -15.93
C PRO A 63 -17.78 10.00 -16.55
N ASN A 64 -18.50 9.41 -17.49
CA ASN A 64 -19.79 9.93 -17.91
C ASN A 64 -20.79 9.64 -16.79
N PHE A 65 -21.27 10.69 -16.11
CA PHE A 65 -22.29 10.63 -15.05
C PHE A 65 -23.72 10.50 -15.64
N GLU A 66 -23.85 9.89 -16.81
CA GLU A 66 -25.12 9.74 -17.50
C GLU A 66 -25.74 8.40 -17.11
N GLY A 67 -26.57 8.44 -16.05
CA GLY A 67 -27.41 7.32 -15.65
C GLY A 67 -27.26 6.89 -14.20
N LEU A 68 -27.60 7.77 -13.25
CA LEU A 68 -27.87 7.39 -11.86
C LEU A 68 -29.15 6.55 -11.78
N GLN A 69 -29.06 5.27 -12.10
CA GLN A 69 -30.09 4.29 -11.75
C GLN A 69 -29.66 3.58 -10.45
N LEU A 70 -30.17 4.11 -9.33
CA LEU A 70 -29.91 3.68 -7.96
C LEU A 70 -30.18 2.18 -7.67
N GLY A 71 -30.79 1.43 -8.60
CA GLY A 71 -31.07 0.00 -8.44
C GLY A 71 -29.89 -0.95 -8.74
N ASN A 72 -28.91 -0.52 -9.55
CA ASN A 72 -27.75 -1.33 -9.99
C ASN A 72 -26.39 -0.74 -9.54
N ALA A 73 -26.41 0.25 -8.64
CA ALA A 73 -25.20 0.94 -8.19
C ALA A 73 -24.14 -0.02 -7.62
N LEU A 74 -24.56 -1.07 -6.92
CA LEU A 74 -23.68 -2.03 -6.24
C LEU A 74 -22.97 -3.02 -7.17
N THR A 75 -23.32 -3.12 -8.45
CA THR A 75 -22.60 -3.96 -9.43
C THR A 75 -21.76 -3.14 -10.39
N HIS A 76 -21.70 -1.82 -10.19
CA HIS A 76 -21.04 -0.93 -11.14
C HIS A 76 -19.51 -1.09 -11.09
N PRO A 77 -18.83 -1.20 -12.24
CA PRO A 77 -17.36 -1.34 -12.30
C PRO A 77 -16.61 -0.15 -11.69
N VAL A 78 -17.31 0.96 -11.43
CA VAL A 78 -16.79 2.15 -10.75
C VAL A 78 -16.52 1.88 -9.27
N ILE A 79 -17.39 1.14 -8.57
CA ILE A 79 -17.20 0.84 -7.14
C ILE A 79 -15.92 0.04 -6.94
N SER A 80 -15.71 -1.00 -7.76
CA SER A 80 -14.48 -1.78 -7.70
C SER A 80 -13.24 -0.93 -7.99
N ARG A 81 -13.31 0.06 -8.89
CA ARG A 81 -12.18 0.97 -9.17
C ARG A 81 -11.91 1.92 -8.01
N VAL A 82 -12.95 2.48 -7.41
CA VAL A 82 -12.84 3.38 -6.25
C VAL A 82 -12.28 2.62 -5.05
N LEU A 83 -12.75 1.40 -4.78
CA LEU A 83 -12.20 0.55 -3.70
C LEU A 83 -10.72 0.24 -3.95
N LEU A 84 -10.34 -0.14 -5.17
CA LEU A 84 -8.95 -0.42 -5.50
C LEU A 84 -8.06 0.82 -5.37
N LEU A 85 -8.56 2.00 -5.77
CA LEU A 85 -7.86 3.27 -5.60
C LEU A 85 -7.72 3.61 -4.11
N GLY A 86 -8.79 3.45 -3.33
CA GLY A 86 -8.78 3.63 -1.88
C GLY A 86 -7.72 2.77 -1.20
N ILE A 87 -7.70 1.46 -1.47
CA ILE A 87 -6.67 0.53 -0.96
C ILE A 87 -5.26 0.98 -1.38
N ALA A 88 -5.09 1.35 -2.65
CA ALA A 88 -3.77 1.76 -3.15
C ALA A 88 -3.26 3.02 -2.44
N VAL A 89 -4.10 4.04 -2.31
CA VAL A 89 -3.75 5.30 -1.64
C VAL A 89 -3.48 5.08 -0.16
N SER A 90 -4.37 4.39 0.56
CA SER A 90 -4.19 4.13 1.99
C SER A 90 -2.94 3.30 2.26
N LEU A 91 -2.67 2.26 1.45
CA LEU A 91 -1.48 1.44 1.60
C LEU A 91 -0.20 2.23 1.31
N THR A 92 -0.20 3.06 0.26
CA THR A 92 0.96 3.89 -0.05
C THR A 92 1.25 4.89 1.06
N LEU A 93 0.22 5.54 1.62
CA LEU A 93 0.40 6.49 2.73
C LEU A 93 0.84 5.80 4.02
N ALA A 94 0.30 4.62 4.36
CA ALA A 94 0.76 3.83 5.50
C ALA A 94 2.24 3.40 5.34
N VAL A 95 2.65 3.00 4.13
CA VAL A 95 4.06 2.66 3.86
C VAL A 95 4.96 3.89 3.96
N ILE A 96 4.57 5.03 3.40
CA ILE A 96 5.36 6.27 3.48
C ILE A 96 5.55 6.69 4.94
N THR A 97 4.47 6.74 5.71
CA THR A 97 4.49 7.12 7.12
C THR A 97 5.33 6.15 7.96
N GLY A 98 5.21 4.83 7.72
CA GLY A 98 6.04 3.84 8.40
C GLY A 98 7.54 3.95 8.09
N ILE A 99 7.90 4.32 6.85
CA ILE A 99 9.30 4.58 6.48
C ILE A 99 9.84 5.83 7.16
N LEU A 100 9.02 6.88 7.27
CA LEU A 100 9.39 8.12 7.97
C LEU A 100 9.60 7.86 9.46
N MET A 101 8.71 7.11 10.12
CA MET A 101 8.86 6.72 11.52
C MET A 101 10.12 5.89 11.76
N ASP A 102 10.42 4.90 10.90
CA ASP A 102 11.61 4.06 11.04
C ASP A 102 12.91 4.84 10.79
N ASN A 103 12.86 6.02 10.14
CA ASN A 103 14.02 6.83 9.78
C ASN A 103 15.14 6.02 9.10
N CYS A 104 14.78 4.97 8.35
CA CYS A 104 15.69 4.00 7.73
C CYS A 104 16.66 3.30 8.68
N LYS A 105 16.36 3.29 9.99
CA LYS A 105 17.15 2.66 11.04
C LYS A 105 17.18 1.14 10.88
N SER A 106 16.06 0.53 10.47
CA SER A 106 15.98 -0.94 10.31
C SER A 106 16.74 -1.49 9.10
N ILE A 107 17.05 -0.65 8.10
CA ILE A 107 17.90 -0.98 6.94
C ILE A 107 19.38 -0.65 7.21
N GLY A 108 19.69 0.06 8.30
CA GLY A 108 21.05 0.49 8.62
C GLY A 108 21.57 1.64 7.76
N LEU A 109 20.69 2.32 7.00
CA LEU A 109 21.08 3.47 6.18
C LEU A 109 21.26 4.76 6.99
N ALA A 110 20.71 4.82 8.21
CA ALA A 110 20.97 5.91 9.16
C ALA A 110 22.46 5.98 9.57
N GLU A 111 23.21 4.89 9.42
CA GLU A 111 24.67 4.87 9.65
C GLU A 111 25.45 5.30 8.38
N ALA A 112 24.85 5.16 7.19
CA ALA A 112 25.44 5.55 5.91
C ALA A 112 25.21 7.03 5.54
N SER A 113 24.17 7.68 6.11
CA SER A 113 23.97 9.12 5.97
C SER A 113 25.08 9.94 6.65
N ILE A 114 25.83 9.35 7.58
CA ILE A 114 27.00 9.98 8.22
C ILE A 114 28.15 10.20 7.21
N VAL A 115 28.15 9.54 6.04
CA VAL A 115 29.26 9.61 5.07
C VAL A 115 28.94 10.51 3.86
N THR A 116 27.75 11.11 3.75
CA THR A 116 27.39 12.00 2.61
C THR A 116 26.74 13.32 3.04
N GLU A 117 27.12 13.84 4.21
CA GLU A 117 27.01 15.27 4.49
C GLU A 117 28.41 15.83 4.75
N ALA A 118 28.98 16.43 3.70
CA ALA A 118 29.98 17.46 3.89
C ALA A 118 29.27 18.66 4.55
N PHE A 119 29.17 18.65 5.88
CA PHE A 119 28.82 19.81 6.69
C PHE A 119 29.96 20.05 7.67
N ALA A 120 30.54 21.25 7.59
CA ALA A 120 31.69 21.69 8.37
C ALA A 120 31.32 21.97 9.84
N ASP A 121 32.31 21.82 10.73
CA ASP A 121 32.49 22.38 12.10
C ASP A 121 31.28 23.10 12.72
N ASP A 122 30.86 22.84 13.96
CA ASP A 122 31.70 22.90 15.15
C ASP A 122 30.95 22.33 16.38
N GLU A 123 31.71 22.15 17.45
CA GLU A 123 31.42 21.49 18.72
C GLU A 123 30.31 22.14 19.60
N PHE A 124 29.60 21.29 20.37
CA PHE A 124 28.72 21.56 21.54
C PHE A 124 27.32 22.17 21.32
N GLU A 125 26.27 21.34 21.47
CA GLU A 125 25.44 21.25 22.69
C GLU A 125 24.30 20.24 22.46
N TYR A 126 24.21 19.25 23.36
CA TYR A 126 23.01 18.42 23.52
C TYR A 126 21.93 19.28 24.20
N GLU A 127 21.14 20.01 23.42
CA GLU A 127 19.82 20.50 23.83
C GLU A 127 18.87 20.41 22.64
N GLY A 128 17.77 19.66 22.81
CA GLY A 128 16.69 19.62 21.82
C GLY A 128 15.98 18.29 21.59
N SER A 129 15.98 17.35 22.53
CA SER A 129 15.17 16.12 22.42
C SER A 129 13.79 16.28 23.08
N GLU A 130 13.05 17.32 22.72
CA GLU A 130 11.61 17.41 23.00
C GLU A 130 10.77 17.63 21.73
N HIS A 131 11.39 17.91 20.56
CA HIS A 131 10.66 18.06 19.28
C HIS A 131 10.60 16.78 18.43
N HIS A 132 11.42 15.77 18.72
CA HIS A 132 11.43 14.52 17.95
C HIS A 132 10.34 13.51 18.38
N ASP A 133 9.82 13.63 19.61
CA ASP A 133 8.74 12.75 20.08
C ASP A 133 7.39 13.16 19.46
N ASP A 134 7.09 14.46 19.41
CA ASP A 134 5.84 14.98 18.84
C ASP A 134 5.67 14.59 17.35
N GLU A 135 6.74 14.68 16.55
CA GLU A 135 6.69 14.29 15.13
C GLU A 135 6.48 12.78 14.96
N ASN A 136 7.11 11.95 15.78
CA ASN A 136 6.94 10.50 15.71
C ASN A 136 5.54 10.08 16.17
N GLU A 137 5.01 10.69 17.24
CA GLU A 137 3.65 10.44 17.73
C GLU A 137 2.61 10.84 16.67
N PHE A 138 2.80 11.98 16.00
CA PHE A 138 1.96 12.39 14.88
C PHE A 138 2.03 11.42 13.69
N LEU A 139 3.23 10.97 13.32
CA LEU A 139 3.40 9.99 12.25
C LEU A 139 2.78 8.63 12.62
N GLU A 140 2.85 8.23 13.88
CA GLU A 140 2.22 7.01 14.40
C GLU A 140 0.69 7.07 14.29
N GLU A 141 0.08 8.17 14.72
CA GLU A 141 -1.37 8.37 14.59
C GLU A 141 -1.81 8.31 13.12
N ILE A 142 -1.06 8.97 12.24
CA ILE A 142 -1.31 8.94 10.80
C ILE A 142 -1.14 7.51 10.24
N HIS A 143 -0.08 6.81 10.66
CA HIS A 143 0.21 5.46 10.21
C HIS A 143 -0.93 4.52 10.61
N GLU A 144 -1.37 4.58 11.87
CA GLU A 144 -2.48 3.78 12.37
C GLU A 144 -3.79 4.12 11.65
N PHE A 145 -4.07 5.40 11.44
CA PHE A 145 -5.25 5.85 10.70
C PHE A 145 -5.28 5.25 9.28
N PHE A 146 -4.17 5.35 8.54
CA PHE A 146 -4.10 4.80 7.18
C PHE A 146 -4.09 3.27 7.16
N ALA A 147 -3.47 2.61 8.14
CA ALA A 147 -3.52 1.16 8.30
C ALA A 147 -4.96 0.67 8.53
N ASN A 148 -5.69 1.32 9.44
CA ASN A 148 -7.09 1.01 9.73
C ASN A 148 -7.99 1.28 8.52
N MET A 149 -7.80 2.40 7.83
CA MET A 149 -8.54 2.72 6.60
C MET A 149 -8.26 1.71 5.48
N MET A 150 -7.01 1.28 5.33
CA MET A 150 -6.61 0.24 4.38
C MET A 150 -7.34 -1.07 4.67
N LEU A 151 -7.35 -1.52 5.94
CA LEU A 151 -8.04 -2.74 6.35
C LEU A 151 -9.54 -2.67 6.07
N LEU A 152 -10.17 -1.53 6.36
CA LEU A 152 -11.57 -1.29 6.02
C LEU A 152 -11.81 -1.48 4.53
N PHE A 153 -11.02 -0.81 3.67
CA PHE A 153 -11.18 -0.93 2.23
C PHE A 153 -10.93 -2.35 1.73
N VAL A 154 -9.92 -3.05 2.26
CA VAL A 154 -9.66 -4.46 1.93
C VAL A 154 -10.82 -5.35 2.36
N GLY A 155 -11.35 -5.17 3.58
CA GLY A 155 -12.51 -5.91 4.08
C GLY A 155 -13.75 -5.71 3.21
N VAL A 156 -14.04 -4.45 2.85
CA VAL A 156 -15.12 -4.12 1.91
C VAL A 156 -14.85 -4.71 0.52
N HIS A 157 -13.61 -4.65 0.03
CA HIS A 157 -13.23 -5.21 -1.27
C HIS A 157 -13.41 -6.72 -1.34
N VAL A 158 -12.93 -7.46 -0.34
CA VAL A 158 -13.08 -8.92 -0.26
C VAL A 158 -14.56 -9.28 -0.13
N THR A 159 -15.30 -8.60 0.76
CA THR A 159 -16.74 -8.82 0.94
C THR A 159 -17.51 -8.53 -0.36
N TYR A 160 -17.17 -7.46 -1.07
CA TYR A 160 -17.75 -7.11 -2.37
C TYR A 160 -17.50 -8.21 -3.41
N LEU A 161 -16.27 -8.75 -3.48
CA LEU A 161 -15.95 -9.87 -4.37
C LEU A 161 -16.73 -11.14 -4.00
N LEU A 162 -16.87 -11.43 -2.70
CA LEU A 162 -17.60 -12.60 -2.20
C LEU A 162 -19.12 -12.49 -2.34
N LEU A 163 -19.70 -11.29 -2.33
CA LEU A 163 -21.15 -11.12 -2.50
C LEU A 163 -21.56 -11.01 -3.97
N PHE A 164 -20.81 -10.24 -4.77
CA PHE A 164 -21.21 -9.88 -6.14
C PHE A 164 -20.45 -10.61 -7.24
N LYS A 165 -19.29 -11.22 -6.93
CA LYS A 165 -18.42 -11.94 -7.89
C LYS A 165 -18.16 -13.38 -7.45
N GLN A 166 -19.14 -14.02 -6.81
CA GLN A 166 -19.08 -15.44 -6.41
C GLN A 166 -18.59 -16.43 -7.50
N PRO A 167 -18.96 -16.33 -8.79
CA PRO A 167 -18.45 -17.26 -9.80
C PRO A 167 -16.95 -17.10 -10.10
N LEU A 168 -16.33 -15.94 -9.82
CA LEU A 168 -14.89 -15.71 -9.97
C LEU A 168 -14.08 -16.18 -8.75
N ALA A 169 -14.62 -16.02 -7.54
CA ALA A 169 -14.03 -16.59 -6.32
C ALA A 169 -14.03 -18.12 -6.35
N LYS A 170 -15.14 -18.74 -6.81
CA LYS A 170 -15.20 -20.19 -7.06
C LYS A 170 -14.24 -20.66 -8.15
N PHE A 171 -13.93 -19.85 -9.17
CA PHE A 171 -12.96 -20.24 -10.22
C PHE A 171 -11.50 -20.24 -9.73
N MET A 172 -11.19 -19.54 -8.64
CA MET A 172 -9.85 -19.52 -8.05
C MET A 172 -9.66 -20.63 -6.99
N LEU A 173 -10.76 -21.11 -6.39
CA LEU A 173 -10.77 -22.17 -5.37
C LEU A 173 -11.18 -23.56 -5.90
N PHE A 174 -11.97 -23.66 -6.96
CA PHE A 174 -12.31 -24.92 -7.63
C PHE A 174 -11.53 -25.05 -8.93
N MET A 175 -10.36 -25.68 -8.81
CA MET A 175 -9.70 -26.40 -9.88
C MET A 175 -10.64 -27.53 -10.33
N LYS A 176 -11.55 -27.23 -11.26
CA LYS A 176 -12.21 -28.29 -12.02
C LYS A 176 -11.26 -28.67 -13.15
N ARG A 177 -10.74 -29.91 -13.03
CA ARG A 177 -9.91 -30.67 -13.97
C ARG A 177 -9.89 -30.16 -15.40
#